data_AF-V4Y1X3-F1
#
_entry.id   AF-V4Y1X3-F1
#
_cell.length_a   1.000
_cell.length_b   1.000
_cell.length_c   1.000
_cell.angle_alpha   90.00
_cell.angle_beta   90.00
_cell.angle_gamma   90.00
#
_symmetry.space_group_name_H-M   'P 1'
#
loop_
_entity.id
_entity.type
_entity.pdbx_description
1 polymer ?
#
loop_
_entity_poly.entity_id
_entity_poly.type
_entity_poly.pdbx_seq_one_letter_code
_entity_poly.pdbx_strand_id
1 'polypeptide(L)'
;MTPPGSGTADDADPSGVTRVELPVDTRAPGGTTNAYLVNGLLVDPAARTERLDAAVTAHGGSTRPAEPDAAEASSSPGDARIEAIAVTHAHPDHVGAVADYAHQTGATVYAPADGADRIRDAIGIPPDATVRDGDTIGTTGVRVLATPGHAPEHVAFGVGLDDETVAAEALVGDLAVAEGSVVVGAPDGDLSAYLDSLERVRDAGFDRLYPGHGPRIDEPSAACQRLIDHRLARETAVAEAVAAGASDVDAVLEAAYEKDLAGVEDLARATVRAHLEKLAAEGRIDDAWRVE
;
A
#
# COMPACT_ATOMS: atom_id res chain seq x y z
N MET A 1 -6.03 -18.59 -23.49
CA MET A 1 -5.83 -17.17 -23.80
C MET A 1 -7.14 -16.47 -23.47
N THR A 2 -7.33 -16.16 -22.19
CA THR A 2 -8.49 -15.41 -21.69
C THR A 2 -8.20 -13.94 -22.01
N PRO A 3 -9.14 -13.16 -22.55
CA PRO A 3 -8.90 -11.74 -22.79
C PRO A 3 -8.64 -11.04 -21.44
N PRO A 4 -7.82 -9.98 -21.39
CA PRO A 4 -7.71 -9.17 -20.19
C PRO A 4 -9.10 -8.62 -19.87
N GLY A 5 -9.57 -8.88 -18.66
CA GLY A 5 -10.82 -8.32 -18.16
C GLY A 5 -10.73 -6.80 -18.24
N SER A 6 -11.74 -6.18 -18.83
CA SER A 6 -11.89 -4.73 -18.78
C SER A 6 -12.11 -4.32 -17.33
N GLY A 7 -11.05 -3.89 -16.64
CA GLY A 7 -11.12 -3.35 -15.29
C GLY A 7 -12.16 -2.23 -15.24
N THR A 8 -13.25 -2.46 -14.52
CA THR A 8 -14.27 -1.46 -14.25
C THR A 8 -13.73 -0.55 -13.14
N ALA A 9 -13.75 0.78 -13.31
CA ALA A 9 -13.78 1.60 -12.09
C ALA A 9 -15.11 1.29 -11.45
N ASP A 10 -15.08 1.05 -10.16
CA ASP A 10 -16.30 1.13 -9.39
C ASP A 10 -16.78 2.58 -9.44
N ASP A 11 -18.10 2.77 -9.57
CA ASP A 11 -18.71 4.06 -9.28
C ASP A 11 -18.23 4.53 -7.91
N ALA A 12 -18.03 5.84 -7.75
CA ALA A 12 -17.54 6.42 -6.49
C ALA A 12 -18.30 5.82 -5.30
N ASP A 13 -17.56 5.25 -4.34
CA ASP A 13 -18.15 4.73 -3.11
C ASP A 13 -18.91 5.88 -2.43
N PRO A 14 -20.01 5.67 -1.69
CA PRO A 14 -20.68 6.71 -0.90
C PRO A 14 -19.76 7.62 -0.07
N SER A 15 -18.54 7.19 0.25
CA SER A 15 -17.48 7.99 0.89
C SER A 15 -16.73 8.99 -0.02
N GLY A 16 -16.92 8.89 -1.35
CA GLY A 16 -16.24 9.71 -2.35
C GLY A 16 -14.93 9.11 -2.89
N VAL A 17 -14.53 7.90 -2.44
CA VAL A 17 -13.32 7.23 -2.95
C VAL A 17 -13.55 6.72 -4.37
N THR A 18 -12.70 7.17 -5.30
CA THR A 18 -12.64 6.67 -6.69
C THR A 18 -11.45 5.75 -6.86
N ARG A 19 -11.69 4.50 -7.29
CA ARG A 19 -10.65 3.50 -7.57
C ARG A 19 -10.36 3.41 -9.07
N VAL A 20 -9.09 3.41 -9.45
CA VAL A 20 -8.64 3.18 -10.82
C VAL A 20 -7.59 2.08 -10.84
N GLU A 21 -7.91 0.94 -11.42
CA GLU A 21 -7.00 -0.17 -11.61
C GLU A 21 -6.04 0.11 -12.79
N LEU A 22 -4.73 0.00 -12.54
CA LEU A 22 -3.65 0.34 -13.47
C LEU A 22 -2.84 -0.90 -13.84
N PRO A 23 -2.68 -1.24 -15.13
CA PRO A 23 -1.79 -2.31 -15.55
C PRO A 23 -0.33 -1.90 -15.33
N VAL A 24 0.42 -2.72 -14.60
CA VAL A 24 1.82 -2.49 -14.26
C VAL A 24 2.61 -3.79 -14.29
N ASP A 25 3.93 -3.70 -14.37
CA ASP A 25 4.81 -4.86 -14.21
C ASP A 25 4.94 -5.20 -12.72
N THR A 26 3.96 -5.95 -12.21
CA THR A 26 3.93 -6.43 -10.83
C THR A 26 3.75 -7.95 -10.78
N ARG A 27 4.20 -8.55 -9.69
CA ARG A 27 3.96 -9.97 -9.36
C ARG A 27 2.68 -10.17 -8.56
N ALA A 28 1.98 -9.09 -8.22
CA ALA A 28 0.67 -9.17 -7.61
C ALA A 28 -0.36 -9.86 -8.54
N PRO A 29 -1.31 -10.63 -7.99
CA PRO A 29 -2.37 -11.24 -8.79
C PRO A 29 -3.12 -10.20 -9.62
N GLY A 30 -3.28 -10.46 -10.92
CA GLY A 30 -3.96 -9.55 -11.84
C GLY A 30 -3.03 -8.63 -12.64
N GLY A 31 -1.77 -8.45 -12.21
CA GLY A 31 -0.81 -7.59 -12.91
C GLY A 31 -1.21 -6.11 -12.88
N THR A 32 -1.89 -5.69 -11.81
CA THR A 32 -2.47 -4.36 -11.67
C THR A 32 -2.27 -3.79 -10.28
N THR A 33 -2.12 -2.46 -10.20
CA THR A 33 -2.13 -1.68 -8.95
C THR A 33 -3.30 -0.70 -8.97
N ASN A 34 -3.97 -0.52 -7.84
CA ASN A 34 -5.04 0.44 -7.68
C ASN A 34 -4.46 1.82 -7.31
N ALA A 35 -4.75 2.82 -8.14
CA ALA A 35 -4.67 4.21 -7.73
C ALA A 35 -6.01 4.69 -7.16
N TYR A 36 -5.96 5.63 -6.23
CA TYR A 36 -7.15 6.16 -5.58
C TYR A 36 -7.22 7.68 -5.66
N LEU A 37 -8.44 8.20 -5.86
CA LEU A 37 -8.73 9.64 -5.79
C LEU A 37 -9.77 9.89 -4.71
N VAL A 38 -9.49 10.81 -3.80
CA VAL A 38 -10.39 11.19 -2.70
C VAL A 38 -10.05 12.59 -2.21
N ASN A 39 -11.03 13.48 -2.06
CA ASN A 39 -10.86 14.83 -1.48
C ASN A 39 -9.68 15.66 -2.04
N GLY A 40 -9.40 15.57 -3.34
CA GLY A 40 -8.26 16.26 -3.97
C GLY A 40 -6.89 15.58 -3.79
N LEU A 41 -6.85 14.38 -3.21
CA LEU A 41 -5.68 13.52 -3.10
C LEU A 41 -5.68 12.45 -4.20
N LEU A 42 -4.52 12.26 -4.85
CA LEU A 42 -4.21 11.09 -5.68
C LEU A 42 -3.20 10.19 -4.94
N VAL A 43 -3.55 8.92 -4.72
CA VAL A 43 -2.68 7.93 -4.06
C VAL A 43 -2.21 6.86 -5.03
N ASP A 44 -0.92 6.51 -4.95
CA ASP A 44 -0.24 5.45 -5.70
C ASP A 44 -0.51 5.46 -7.23
N PRO A 45 -0.26 6.58 -7.95
CA PRO A 45 -0.36 6.59 -9.39
C PRO A 45 0.80 5.81 -10.02
N ALA A 46 0.66 4.49 -10.08
CA ALA A 46 1.71 3.58 -10.51
C ALA A 46 2.05 3.66 -12.01
N ALA A 47 1.09 4.05 -12.84
CA ALA A 47 1.26 4.18 -14.28
C ALA A 47 0.29 5.21 -14.89
N ARG A 48 0.71 5.79 -16.02
CA ARG A 48 -0.15 6.63 -16.86
C ARG A 48 -1.11 5.77 -17.67
N THR A 49 -2.40 6.06 -17.55
CA THR A 49 -3.44 5.45 -18.39
C THR A 49 -4.47 6.49 -18.79
N GLU A 50 -5.12 6.31 -19.94
CA GLU A 50 -6.23 7.18 -20.37
C GLU A 50 -7.34 7.23 -19.30
N ARG A 51 -7.53 6.13 -18.57
CA ARG A 51 -8.54 6.01 -17.51
C ARG A 51 -8.19 6.88 -16.30
N LEU A 52 -6.96 6.79 -15.80
CA LEU A 52 -6.53 7.61 -14.68
C LEU A 52 -6.45 9.10 -15.06
N ASP A 53 -6.05 9.41 -16.29
CA ASP A 53 -6.04 10.77 -16.83
C ASP A 53 -7.45 11.37 -16.86
N ALA A 54 -8.45 10.58 -17.28
CA ALA A 54 -9.85 10.99 -17.25
C ALA A 54 -10.36 11.19 -15.82
N ALA A 55 -9.99 10.31 -14.88
CA ALA A 55 -10.37 10.44 -13.47
C ALA A 55 -9.76 11.68 -12.81
N VAL A 56 -8.45 11.92 -13.00
CA VAL A 56 -7.76 13.13 -12.52
C VAL A 56 -8.40 14.40 -13.11
N THR A 57 -8.77 14.37 -14.39
CA THR A 57 -9.45 15.50 -15.04
C THR A 57 -10.85 15.73 -14.50
N ALA A 58 -11.59 14.65 -14.22
CA ALA A 58 -12.95 14.71 -13.66
C ALA A 58 -12.96 15.24 -12.22
N HIS A 59 -11.94 14.91 -11.43
CA HIS A 59 -11.75 15.46 -10.10
C HIS A 59 -11.25 16.92 -10.14
N GLY A 60 -10.46 17.31 -11.16
CA GLY A 60 -9.72 18.59 -11.12
C GLY A 60 -9.83 19.58 -12.27
N GLY A 61 -10.95 19.70 -12.97
CA GLY A 61 -11.30 20.87 -13.80
C GLY A 61 -10.18 21.47 -14.69
N SER A 62 -10.08 20.99 -15.94
CA SER A 62 -9.28 21.50 -17.09
C SER A 62 -7.75 21.52 -17.00
N THR A 63 -7.12 20.82 -17.94
CA THR A 63 -5.68 20.58 -18.17
C THR A 63 -4.88 21.79 -18.70
N ARG A 64 -5.23 23.03 -18.35
CA ARG A 64 -4.48 24.21 -18.82
C ARG A 64 -3.51 24.70 -17.73
N PRO A 65 -2.23 24.98 -18.02
CA PRO A 65 -1.36 25.65 -17.06
C PRO A 65 -2.03 26.93 -16.57
N ALA A 66 -2.07 27.10 -15.24
CA ALA A 66 -2.67 28.26 -14.60
C ALA A 66 -1.99 29.53 -15.13
N GLU A 67 -2.79 30.44 -15.70
CA GLU A 67 -2.32 31.81 -15.85
C GLU A 67 -2.24 32.46 -14.46
N PRO A 68 -1.30 33.39 -14.22
CA PRO A 68 -0.89 33.78 -12.86
C PRO A 68 -1.92 34.61 -12.05
N ASP A 69 -3.19 34.68 -12.44
CA ASP A 69 -4.11 35.70 -11.92
C ASP A 69 -5.56 35.25 -11.69
N ALA A 70 -5.79 33.95 -11.41
CA ALA A 70 -7.12 33.45 -11.04
C ALA A 70 -7.15 33.01 -9.56
N ALA A 71 -6.92 33.96 -8.66
CA ALA A 71 -7.19 33.82 -7.24
C ALA A 71 -8.64 34.20 -6.93
N GLU A 72 -9.60 33.37 -7.32
CA GLU A 72 -10.96 33.41 -6.77
C GLU A 72 -11.40 31.95 -6.55
N ALA A 73 -11.49 31.57 -5.28
CA ALA A 73 -11.89 30.25 -4.85
C ALA A 73 -13.37 30.01 -5.16
N SER A 74 -13.67 29.11 -6.09
CA SER A 74 -14.99 28.48 -6.19
C SER A 74 -15.06 27.39 -5.13
N SER A 75 -15.71 27.68 -4.01
CA SER A 75 -15.99 26.73 -2.93
C SER A 75 -17.29 25.95 -3.23
N SER A 76 -17.29 25.19 -4.33
CA SER A 76 -18.33 24.18 -4.58
C SER A 76 -17.71 22.80 -4.33
N PRO A 77 -18.40 21.86 -3.64
CA PRO A 77 -17.88 20.51 -3.34
C PRO A 77 -17.51 19.62 -4.55
N GLY A 78 -17.59 20.14 -5.78
CA GLY A 78 -17.32 19.43 -7.03
C GLY A 78 -16.16 20.01 -7.87
N ASP A 79 -15.41 20.99 -7.35
CA ASP A 79 -14.28 21.65 -8.05
C ASP A 79 -12.90 21.26 -7.47
N ALA A 80 -12.81 20.11 -6.78
CA ALA A 80 -11.61 19.70 -6.03
C ALA A 80 -10.44 19.27 -6.94
N ARG A 81 -9.71 20.26 -7.48
CA ARG A 81 -8.40 20.05 -8.13
C ARG A 81 -7.54 19.09 -7.30
N ILE A 82 -6.87 18.16 -7.99
CA ILE A 82 -5.85 17.32 -7.36
C ILE A 82 -4.77 18.28 -6.83
N GLU A 83 -4.76 18.45 -5.52
CA GLU A 83 -3.85 19.36 -4.81
C GLU A 83 -2.67 18.61 -4.20
N ALA A 84 -2.84 17.30 -3.98
CA ALA A 84 -1.85 16.45 -3.34
C ALA A 84 -1.71 15.12 -4.09
N ILE A 85 -0.48 14.64 -4.17
CA ILE A 85 -0.15 13.27 -4.54
C ILE A 85 0.58 12.64 -3.36
N ALA A 86 0.16 11.45 -2.94
CA ALA A 86 0.84 10.71 -1.89
C ALA A 86 1.10 9.26 -2.33
N VAL A 87 2.08 8.64 -1.68
CA VAL A 87 2.46 7.25 -1.93
C VAL A 87 2.45 6.47 -0.63
N THR A 88 2.01 5.21 -0.70
CA THR A 88 2.00 4.32 0.46
C THR A 88 3.42 3.86 0.82
N HIS A 89 4.26 3.56 -0.17
CA HIS A 89 5.65 3.12 0.00
C HIS A 89 6.45 3.21 -1.31
N ALA A 90 7.74 2.84 -1.29
CA ALA A 90 8.68 3.06 -2.39
C ALA A 90 8.67 2.03 -3.53
N HIS A 91 7.82 0.99 -3.49
CA HIS A 91 7.90 -0.04 -4.52
C HIS A 91 7.51 0.50 -5.92
N PRO A 92 8.22 0.07 -6.98
CA PRO A 92 8.07 0.64 -8.31
C PRO A 92 6.64 0.59 -8.87
N ASP A 93 5.90 -0.46 -8.52
CA ASP A 93 4.52 -0.69 -8.95
C ASP A 93 3.48 0.15 -8.20
N HIS A 94 3.90 1.07 -7.33
CA HIS A 94 3.03 2.08 -6.70
C HIS A 94 3.36 3.51 -7.17
N VAL A 95 4.61 3.76 -7.56
CA VAL A 95 5.13 5.13 -7.68
C VAL A 95 5.44 5.57 -9.12
N GLY A 96 5.29 4.67 -10.10
CA GLY A 96 5.83 4.82 -11.46
C GLY A 96 5.36 6.04 -12.26
N ALA A 97 4.20 6.64 -11.96
CA ALA A 97 3.72 7.86 -12.63
C ALA A 97 3.58 9.08 -11.70
N VAL A 98 4.14 9.04 -10.49
CA VAL A 98 4.09 10.16 -9.53
C VAL A 98 4.64 11.44 -10.14
N ALA A 99 5.83 11.39 -10.74
CA ALA A 99 6.45 12.56 -11.35
C ALA A 99 5.63 13.15 -12.51
N ASP A 100 5.01 12.29 -13.32
CA ASP A 100 4.18 12.72 -14.46
C ASP A 100 2.91 13.44 -13.99
N TYR A 101 2.21 12.88 -12.98
CA TYR A 101 1.03 13.52 -12.43
C TYR A 101 1.37 14.79 -11.63
N ALA A 102 2.48 14.82 -10.92
CA ALA A 102 2.95 16.04 -10.24
C ALA A 102 3.18 17.15 -11.25
N HIS A 103 3.87 16.86 -12.37
CA HIS A 103 4.08 17.83 -13.44
C HIS A 103 2.76 18.25 -14.13
N GLN A 104 1.83 17.32 -14.37
CA GLN A 104 0.56 17.63 -15.01
C GLN A 104 -0.35 18.52 -14.14
N THR A 105 -0.41 18.24 -12.84
CA THR A 105 -1.40 18.84 -11.93
C THR A 105 -0.85 20.03 -11.16
N GLY A 106 0.46 20.10 -10.95
CA GLY A 106 1.08 21.03 -10.00
C GLY A 106 0.80 20.67 -8.53
N ALA A 107 0.32 19.45 -8.27
CA ALA A 107 0.04 18.96 -6.91
C ALA A 107 1.33 18.80 -6.10
N THR A 108 1.22 19.01 -4.78
CA THR A 108 2.31 18.76 -3.83
C THR A 108 2.51 17.27 -3.65
N VAL A 109 3.74 16.77 -3.84
CA VAL A 109 4.09 15.37 -3.61
C VAL A 109 4.48 15.16 -2.14
N TYR A 110 3.73 14.29 -1.47
CA TYR A 110 3.95 13.89 -0.08
C TYR A 110 4.60 12.50 -0.02
N ALA A 111 5.62 12.37 0.84
CA ALA A 111 6.27 11.10 1.14
C ALA A 111 6.29 10.83 2.66
N PRO A 112 6.25 9.56 3.11
CA PRO A 112 6.54 9.22 4.50
C PRO A 112 7.93 9.72 4.90
N ALA A 113 8.03 10.39 6.05
CA ALA A 113 9.28 11.01 6.50
C ALA A 113 10.41 9.99 6.68
N ASP A 114 10.08 8.79 7.15
CA ASP A 114 11.07 7.74 7.45
C ASP A 114 11.55 6.99 6.18
N GLY A 115 11.00 7.31 5.01
CA GLY A 115 11.40 6.74 3.72
C GLY A 115 11.58 7.76 2.59
N ALA A 116 11.66 9.05 2.90
CA ALA A 116 11.67 10.11 1.89
C ALA A 116 12.79 9.96 0.85
N ASP A 117 13.97 9.48 1.26
CA ASP A 117 15.08 9.19 0.35
C ASP A 117 14.77 8.02 -0.60
N ARG A 118 14.16 6.94 -0.09
CA ARG A 118 13.74 5.79 -0.91
C ARG A 118 12.66 6.19 -1.91
N ILE A 119 11.67 6.96 -1.47
CA ILE A 119 10.63 7.51 -2.34
C ILE A 119 11.27 8.38 -3.42
N ARG A 120 12.14 9.33 -3.06
CA ARG A 120 12.85 10.19 -4.03
C ARG A 120 13.55 9.35 -5.09
N ASP A 121 14.31 8.35 -4.66
CA ASP A 121 15.10 7.51 -5.55
C ASP A 121 14.20 6.68 -6.48
N ALA A 122 13.03 6.24 -6.00
CA ALA A 122 12.05 5.50 -6.77
C ALA A 122 11.26 6.37 -7.77
N ILE A 123 10.89 7.60 -7.40
CA ILE A 123 10.11 8.52 -8.27
C ILE A 123 10.98 9.39 -9.18
N GLY A 124 12.27 9.52 -8.89
CA GLY A 124 13.23 10.31 -9.68
C GLY A 124 13.17 11.83 -9.45
N ILE A 125 12.34 12.31 -8.52
CA ILE A 125 12.24 13.71 -8.09
C ILE A 125 12.16 13.78 -6.55
N PRO A 126 12.62 14.86 -5.89
CA PRO A 126 12.40 15.02 -4.46
C PRO A 126 10.91 15.22 -4.17
N PRO A 127 10.36 14.60 -3.11
CA PRO A 127 9.03 14.97 -2.63
C PRO A 127 9.04 16.43 -2.14
N ASP A 128 7.93 17.13 -2.31
CA ASP A 128 7.77 18.52 -1.88
C ASP A 128 7.58 18.63 -0.36
N ALA A 129 6.96 17.62 0.25
CA ALA A 129 6.67 17.55 1.68
C ALA A 129 6.83 16.13 2.25
N THR A 130 7.05 16.04 3.56
CA THR A 130 7.08 14.76 4.28
C THR A 130 6.02 14.71 5.37
N VAL A 131 5.53 13.50 5.65
CA VAL A 131 4.46 13.24 6.63
C VAL A 131 4.81 12.10 7.59
N ARG A 132 4.20 12.12 8.76
CA ARG A 132 4.29 11.09 9.81
C ARG A 132 2.90 10.59 10.21
N ASP A 133 2.89 9.55 11.04
CA ASP A 133 1.67 9.04 11.66
C ASP A 133 0.82 10.16 12.29
N GLY A 134 -0.47 10.16 11.98
CA GLY A 134 -1.44 11.13 12.48
C GLY A 134 -1.51 12.46 11.72
N ASP A 135 -0.54 12.76 10.85
CA ASP A 135 -0.56 13.98 10.02
C ASP A 135 -1.72 13.95 9.02
N THR A 136 -2.15 15.12 8.56
CA THR A 136 -3.13 15.28 7.49
C THR A 136 -2.44 15.69 6.19
N ILE A 137 -2.84 15.10 5.07
CA ILE A 137 -2.31 15.44 3.75
C ILE A 137 -2.95 16.74 3.25
N GLY A 138 -2.16 17.81 3.15
CA GLY A 138 -2.63 19.11 2.63
C GLY A 138 -3.89 19.59 3.32
N THR A 139 -4.92 19.92 2.53
CA THR A 139 -6.26 20.29 3.02
C THR A 139 -7.32 19.21 2.76
N THR A 140 -6.89 18.02 2.36
CA THR A 140 -7.74 16.90 1.90
C THR A 140 -8.55 16.23 3.02
N GLY A 141 -8.18 16.49 4.28
CA GLY A 141 -8.76 15.81 5.45
C GLY A 141 -8.33 14.35 5.60
N VAL A 142 -7.53 13.81 4.67
CA VAL A 142 -7.03 12.43 4.71
C VAL A 142 -5.87 12.33 5.71
N ARG A 143 -5.97 11.40 6.66
CA ARG A 143 -4.99 11.21 7.73
C ARG A 143 -4.02 10.08 7.42
N VAL A 144 -2.76 10.29 7.72
CA VAL A 144 -1.68 9.30 7.56
C VAL A 144 -1.71 8.32 8.74
N LEU A 145 -1.58 7.04 8.43
CA LEU A 145 -1.48 5.95 9.40
C LEU A 145 -0.17 5.20 9.12
N ALA A 146 0.82 5.30 9.99
CA ALA A 146 2.05 4.53 9.84
C ALA A 146 1.74 3.04 9.98
N THR A 147 2.02 2.27 8.94
CA THR A 147 1.73 0.83 8.86
C THR A 147 2.97 0.06 8.38
N PRO A 148 4.12 0.21 9.07
CA PRO A 148 5.35 -0.45 8.68
C PRO A 148 5.21 -1.97 8.71
N GLY A 149 6.06 -2.64 7.95
CA GLY A 149 6.17 -4.09 7.95
C GLY A 149 6.34 -4.65 6.56
N HIS A 150 5.50 -4.28 5.59
CA HIS A 150 5.73 -4.63 4.18
C HIS A 150 6.98 -3.91 3.64
N ALA A 151 7.03 -2.61 3.90
CA ALA A 151 8.20 -1.76 3.79
C ALA A 151 8.33 -0.96 5.11
N PRO A 152 9.54 -0.51 5.49
CA PRO A 152 9.72 0.19 6.76
C PRO A 152 9.07 1.57 6.76
N GLU A 153 8.96 2.22 5.61
CA GLU A 153 8.28 3.51 5.46
C GLU A 153 6.78 3.41 5.14
N HIS A 154 6.22 2.19 5.10
CA HIS A 154 4.86 1.98 4.61
C HIS A 154 3.82 2.74 5.44
N VAL A 155 2.92 3.46 4.74
CA VAL A 155 1.77 4.16 5.33
C VAL A 155 0.47 3.77 4.65
N ALA A 156 -0.62 3.86 5.41
CA ALA A 156 -1.98 3.84 4.92
C ALA A 156 -2.61 5.24 5.07
N PHE A 157 -3.72 5.47 4.38
CA PHE A 157 -4.43 6.76 4.39
C PHE A 157 -5.86 6.57 4.86
N GLY A 158 -6.17 7.07 6.05
CA GLY A 158 -7.50 7.06 6.65
C GLY A 158 -8.39 8.18 6.11
N VAL A 159 -9.58 7.81 5.65
CA VAL A 159 -10.62 8.68 5.08
C VAL A 159 -11.83 8.65 6.03
N GLY A 160 -12.44 9.81 6.29
CA GLY A 160 -13.60 9.89 7.17
C GLY A 160 -13.29 9.57 8.64
N LEU A 161 -12.18 10.12 9.16
CA LEU A 161 -11.74 9.93 10.55
C LEU A 161 -12.10 11.11 11.48
N ASP A 162 -13.09 11.91 11.09
CA ASP A 162 -13.66 12.97 11.91
C ASP A 162 -15.04 12.55 12.47
N ASP A 163 -15.48 13.19 13.54
CA ASP A 163 -16.72 12.81 14.25
C ASP A 163 -18.01 13.06 13.43
N GLU A 164 -17.94 13.72 12.26
CA GLU A 164 -19.10 14.11 11.45
C GLU A 164 -19.36 13.17 10.26
N THR A 165 -18.47 12.22 10.00
CA THR A 165 -18.55 11.33 8.84
C THR A 165 -19.35 10.06 9.11
N VAL A 166 -19.93 9.50 8.04
CA VAL A 166 -20.87 8.37 8.11
C VAL A 166 -20.16 7.02 8.08
N ALA A 167 -18.92 6.99 7.55
CA ALA A 167 -18.11 5.79 7.44
C ALA A 167 -16.61 6.15 7.55
N ALA A 168 -15.86 5.30 8.23
CA ALA A 168 -14.41 5.37 8.35
C ALA A 168 -13.78 4.33 7.42
N GLU A 169 -12.87 4.76 6.55
CA GLU A 169 -12.26 3.90 5.54
C GLU A 169 -10.74 4.10 5.49
N ALA A 170 -10.02 3.16 4.87
CA ALA A 170 -8.58 3.33 4.67
C ALA A 170 -8.09 2.83 3.31
N LEU A 171 -7.25 3.63 2.65
CA LEU A 171 -6.41 3.20 1.53
C LEU A 171 -5.15 2.56 2.11
N VAL A 172 -5.02 1.24 2.03
CA VAL A 172 -4.06 0.47 2.84
C VAL A 172 -2.83 -0.02 2.07
N GLY A 173 -2.71 0.31 0.79
CA GLY A 173 -1.57 -0.13 -0.03
C GLY A 173 -1.34 -1.64 0.12
N ASP A 174 -0.11 -2.00 0.41
CA ASP A 174 0.35 -3.38 0.56
C ASP A 174 0.36 -3.85 2.03
N LEU A 175 -0.55 -3.33 2.85
CA LEU A 175 -0.78 -3.88 4.18
C LEU A 175 -1.76 -5.06 4.16
N ALA A 176 -2.84 -4.98 3.40
CA ALA A 176 -3.90 -5.98 3.40
C ALA A 176 -4.48 -6.17 2.00
N VAL A 177 -4.99 -7.38 1.72
CA VAL A 177 -5.62 -7.77 0.46
C VAL A 177 -6.85 -8.62 0.72
N ALA A 178 -7.86 -8.54 -0.15
CA ALA A 178 -9.10 -9.30 -0.01
C ALA A 178 -8.87 -10.82 -0.09
N GLU A 179 -8.01 -11.24 -1.03
CA GLU A 179 -7.66 -12.64 -1.28
C GLU A 179 -6.14 -12.83 -1.31
N GLY A 180 -5.67 -14.02 -0.98
CA GLY A 180 -4.23 -14.30 -0.92
C GLY A 180 -3.55 -13.65 0.29
N SER A 181 -2.30 -13.22 0.10
CA SER A 181 -1.47 -12.60 1.14
C SER A 181 -0.51 -11.60 0.52
N VAL A 182 -0.06 -10.61 1.30
CA VAL A 182 0.96 -9.62 0.89
C VAL A 182 2.35 -10.16 1.18
N VAL A 183 3.33 -9.98 0.30
CA VAL A 183 4.73 -10.32 0.61
C VAL A 183 5.23 -9.48 1.78
N VAL A 184 5.91 -10.10 2.74
CA VAL A 184 6.63 -9.41 3.82
C VAL A 184 7.97 -10.11 3.91
N GLY A 185 8.98 -9.56 3.26
CA GLY A 185 10.24 -10.26 3.01
C GLY A 185 11.46 -9.40 3.29
N ALA A 186 12.47 -10.01 3.90
CA ALA A 186 13.73 -9.35 4.20
C ALA A 186 14.49 -8.95 2.92
N PRO A 187 15.30 -7.86 2.96
CA PRO A 187 15.68 -7.11 4.16
C PRO A 187 14.71 -5.98 4.54
N ASP A 188 13.77 -5.62 3.67
CA ASP A 188 12.90 -4.46 3.91
C ASP A 188 11.66 -4.81 4.74
N GLY A 189 11.20 -6.05 4.66
CA GLY A 189 10.02 -6.51 5.38
C GLY A 189 10.32 -6.91 6.82
N ASP A 190 9.48 -6.46 7.75
CA ASP A 190 9.49 -6.80 9.18
C ASP A 190 8.13 -7.41 9.57
N LEU A 191 8.15 -8.68 9.95
CA LEU A 191 6.92 -9.41 10.30
C LEU A 191 6.34 -9.02 11.65
N SER A 192 7.14 -8.55 12.60
CA SER A 192 6.63 -8.06 13.88
C SER A 192 5.88 -6.75 13.64
N ALA A 193 6.51 -5.81 12.95
CA ALA A 193 5.89 -4.54 12.59
C ALA A 193 4.63 -4.75 11.71
N TYR A 194 4.68 -5.70 10.77
CA TYR A 194 3.53 -6.02 9.92
C TYR A 194 2.33 -6.57 10.72
N LEU A 195 2.58 -7.48 11.67
CA LEU A 195 1.53 -8.01 12.54
C LEU A 195 0.93 -6.90 13.42
N ASP A 196 1.77 -6.07 14.03
CA ASP A 196 1.32 -4.91 14.82
C ASP A 196 0.48 -3.93 13.97
N SER A 197 0.86 -3.72 12.71
CA SER A 197 0.11 -2.89 11.76
C SER A 197 -1.25 -3.49 11.39
N LEU A 198 -1.32 -4.80 11.15
CA LEU A 198 -2.58 -5.49 10.90
C LEU A 198 -3.51 -5.46 12.10
N GLU A 199 -2.99 -5.64 13.33
CA GLU A 199 -3.77 -5.58 14.56
C GLU A 199 -4.35 -4.18 14.79
N ARG A 200 -3.54 -3.13 14.60
CA ARG A 200 -4.01 -1.74 14.70
C ARG A 200 -5.13 -1.44 13.70
N VAL A 201 -5.00 -1.86 12.45
CA VAL A 201 -6.04 -1.65 11.42
C VAL A 201 -7.29 -2.50 11.70
N ARG A 202 -7.13 -3.75 12.17
CA ARG A 202 -8.25 -4.62 12.57
C ARG A 202 -9.11 -3.97 13.66
N ASP A 203 -8.45 -3.33 14.63
CA ASP A 203 -9.07 -2.80 15.84
C ASP A 203 -9.51 -1.32 15.70
N ALA A 204 -9.12 -0.65 14.61
CA ALA A 204 -9.46 0.75 14.33
C ALA A 204 -10.94 0.98 13.96
N GLY A 205 -11.70 -0.09 13.68
CA GLY A 205 -13.14 0.02 13.39
C GLY A 205 -13.48 0.58 12.01
N PHE A 206 -12.59 0.40 11.02
CA PHE A 206 -12.88 0.77 9.63
C PHE A 206 -14.05 -0.04 9.06
N ASP A 207 -14.90 0.62 8.29
CA ASP A 207 -16.00 0.00 7.54
C ASP A 207 -15.49 -0.68 6.26
N ARG A 208 -14.45 -0.13 5.62
CA ARG A 208 -13.88 -0.65 4.37
C ARG A 208 -12.37 -0.41 4.30
N LEU A 209 -11.66 -1.33 3.65
CA LEU A 209 -10.26 -1.11 3.23
C LEU A 209 -10.13 -1.17 1.72
N TYR A 210 -9.26 -0.32 1.18
CA TYR A 210 -8.93 -0.22 -0.23
C TYR A 210 -7.46 -0.61 -0.45
N PRO A 211 -7.21 -1.85 -0.90
CA PRO A 211 -5.86 -2.37 -1.03
C PRO A 211 -5.12 -1.83 -2.26
N GLY A 212 -3.80 -1.90 -2.24
CA GLY A 212 -2.94 -1.62 -3.41
C GLY A 212 -3.26 -2.55 -4.58
N HIS A 213 -3.67 -3.79 -4.30
CA HIS A 213 -4.00 -4.78 -5.32
C HIS A 213 -5.33 -5.49 -5.04
N GLY A 214 -6.04 -5.85 -6.10
CA GLY A 214 -7.30 -6.59 -6.02
C GLY A 214 -8.51 -5.73 -5.63
N PRO A 215 -9.63 -6.37 -5.24
CA PRO A 215 -10.88 -5.67 -4.91
C PRO A 215 -10.84 -5.03 -3.52
N ARG A 216 -11.75 -4.09 -3.26
CA ARG A 216 -11.99 -3.55 -1.92
C ARG A 216 -12.34 -4.65 -0.91
N ILE A 217 -12.10 -4.37 0.37
CA ILE A 217 -12.39 -5.24 1.49
C ILE A 217 -13.58 -4.66 2.27
N ASP A 218 -14.73 -5.34 2.19
CA ASP A 218 -15.96 -4.94 2.89
C ASP A 218 -16.04 -5.46 4.34
N GLU A 219 -15.14 -6.37 4.74
CA GLU A 219 -15.06 -6.92 6.10
C GLU A 219 -13.63 -6.78 6.67
N PRO A 220 -13.21 -5.55 7.04
CA PRO A 220 -11.81 -5.24 7.40
C PRO A 220 -11.25 -6.12 8.52
N SER A 221 -11.96 -6.23 9.65
CA SER A 221 -11.46 -6.99 10.80
C SER A 221 -11.27 -8.47 10.48
N ALA A 222 -12.16 -9.06 9.68
CA ALA A 222 -12.06 -10.46 9.26
C ALA A 222 -10.88 -10.68 8.30
N ALA A 223 -10.67 -9.76 7.35
CA ALA A 223 -9.54 -9.82 6.42
C ALA A 223 -8.19 -9.69 7.14
N CYS A 224 -8.06 -8.71 8.05
CA CYS A 224 -6.85 -8.55 8.85
C CYS A 224 -6.59 -9.78 9.72
N GLN A 225 -7.60 -10.33 10.40
CA GLN A 225 -7.44 -11.54 11.21
C GLN A 225 -6.98 -12.74 10.37
N ARG A 226 -7.55 -12.92 9.16
CA ARG A 226 -7.12 -13.98 8.23
C ARG A 226 -5.64 -13.86 7.87
N LEU A 227 -5.15 -12.64 7.63
CA LEU A 227 -3.75 -12.39 7.30
C LEU A 227 -2.84 -12.64 8.52
N ILE A 228 -3.25 -12.23 9.72
CA ILE A 228 -2.55 -12.53 10.98
C ILE A 228 -2.42 -14.05 11.16
N ASP A 229 -3.55 -14.77 11.08
CA ASP A 229 -3.57 -16.22 11.25
C ASP A 229 -2.67 -16.92 10.22
N HIS A 230 -2.69 -16.45 8.96
CA HIS A 230 -1.82 -16.98 7.91
C HIS A 230 -0.33 -16.82 8.26
N ARG A 231 0.06 -15.67 8.82
CA ARG A 231 1.45 -15.37 9.22
C ARG A 231 1.88 -16.20 10.42
N LEU A 232 1.03 -16.33 11.43
CA LEU A 232 1.33 -17.15 12.62
C LEU A 232 1.41 -18.64 12.29
N ALA A 233 0.55 -19.12 11.38
CA ALA A 233 0.65 -20.49 10.87
C ALA A 233 1.98 -20.73 10.13
N ARG A 234 2.39 -19.78 9.29
CA ARG A 234 3.69 -19.84 8.60
C ARG A 234 4.85 -19.85 9.58
N GLU A 235 4.80 -18.96 10.58
CA GLU A 235 5.83 -18.86 11.61
C GLU A 235 5.98 -20.16 12.39
N THR A 236 4.87 -20.82 12.72
CA THR A 236 4.88 -22.14 13.37
C THR A 236 5.60 -23.16 12.49
N ALA A 237 5.28 -23.25 11.20
CA ALA A 237 5.93 -24.17 10.27
C ALA A 237 7.44 -23.88 10.13
N VAL A 238 7.85 -22.61 10.09
CA VAL A 238 9.26 -22.21 10.06
C VAL A 238 9.98 -22.64 11.33
N ALA A 239 9.40 -22.39 12.50
CA ALA A 239 9.98 -22.79 13.79
C ALA A 239 10.13 -24.31 13.90
N GLU A 240 9.11 -25.07 13.45
CA GLU A 240 9.16 -26.53 13.41
C GLU A 240 10.24 -27.06 12.47
N ALA A 241 10.41 -26.45 11.29
CA ALA A 241 11.47 -26.82 10.35
C ALA A 241 12.88 -26.64 10.96
N VAL A 242 13.12 -25.51 11.64
CA VAL A 242 14.38 -25.26 12.35
C VAL A 242 14.58 -26.29 13.47
N ALA A 243 13.54 -26.56 14.27
CA ALA A 243 13.60 -27.55 15.34
C ALA A 243 13.85 -28.98 14.83
N ALA A 244 13.37 -29.30 13.62
CA ALA A 244 13.61 -30.57 12.94
C ALA A 244 15.02 -30.69 12.33
N GLY A 245 15.83 -29.62 12.38
CA GLY A 245 17.23 -29.62 11.97
C GLY A 245 17.50 -28.98 10.60
N ALA A 246 16.58 -28.19 10.04
CA ALA A 246 16.87 -27.36 8.88
C ALA A 246 18.04 -26.41 9.21
N SER A 247 19.06 -26.38 8.34
CA SER A 247 20.33 -25.68 8.57
C SER A 247 20.51 -24.41 7.75
N ASP A 248 19.63 -24.16 6.79
CA ASP A 248 19.63 -22.97 5.94
C ASP A 248 18.20 -22.58 5.51
N VAL A 249 18.08 -21.43 4.86
CA VAL A 249 16.78 -20.87 4.43
C VAL A 249 16.09 -21.76 3.40
N ASP A 250 16.85 -22.44 2.52
CA ASP A 250 16.26 -23.28 1.47
C ASP A 250 15.66 -24.56 2.08
N ALA A 251 16.32 -25.17 3.07
CA ALA A 251 15.78 -26.30 3.82
C ALA A 251 14.51 -25.92 4.60
N VAL A 252 14.47 -24.72 5.20
CA VAL A 252 13.27 -24.21 5.87
C VAL A 252 12.17 -23.93 4.84
N LEU A 253 12.50 -23.35 3.69
CA LEU A 253 11.54 -23.08 2.61
C LEU A 253 10.88 -24.38 2.12
N GLU A 254 11.68 -25.41 1.84
CA GLU A 254 11.20 -26.72 1.40
C GLU A 254 10.26 -27.37 2.43
N ALA A 255 10.58 -27.26 3.72
CA ALA A 255 9.76 -27.81 4.80
C ALA A 255 8.48 -26.99 5.08
N ALA A 256 8.56 -25.66 4.99
CA ALA A 256 7.47 -24.76 5.38
C ALA A 256 6.49 -24.45 4.24
N TYR A 257 6.81 -24.76 2.98
CA TYR A 257 5.96 -24.52 1.82
C TYR A 257 5.54 -25.82 1.12
N GLU A 258 4.28 -26.20 1.27
CA GLU A 258 3.70 -27.41 0.65
C GLU A 258 3.27 -27.23 -0.83
N LYS A 259 3.53 -26.07 -1.45
CA LYS A 259 2.96 -25.68 -2.75
C LYS A 259 4.03 -25.47 -3.81
N ASP A 260 3.62 -25.60 -5.08
CA ASP A 260 4.42 -25.14 -6.22
C ASP A 260 4.69 -23.63 -6.08
N LEU A 261 5.97 -23.28 -6.05
CA LEU A 261 6.48 -21.92 -5.89
C LEU A 261 6.94 -21.29 -7.20
N ALA A 262 6.69 -21.95 -8.34
CA ALA A 262 7.14 -21.48 -9.65
C ALA A 262 6.80 -20.00 -9.87
N GLY A 263 7.83 -19.18 -10.05
CA GLY A 263 7.72 -17.73 -10.31
C GLY A 263 7.72 -16.83 -9.07
N VAL A 264 7.68 -17.36 -7.85
CA VAL A 264 7.69 -16.59 -6.58
C VAL A 264 8.65 -17.13 -5.51
N GLU A 265 9.57 -18.04 -5.88
CA GLU A 265 10.53 -18.66 -4.96
C GLU A 265 11.41 -17.64 -4.22
N ASP A 266 11.84 -16.58 -4.90
CA ASP A 266 12.64 -15.50 -4.31
C ASP A 266 11.86 -14.74 -3.24
N LEU A 267 10.59 -14.40 -3.51
CA LEU A 267 9.70 -13.73 -2.56
C LEU A 267 9.38 -14.64 -1.36
N ALA A 268 9.18 -15.94 -1.61
CA ALA A 268 8.98 -16.92 -0.56
C ALA A 268 10.23 -17.06 0.33
N ARG A 269 11.42 -17.14 -0.27
CA ARG A 269 12.70 -17.17 0.45
C ARG A 269 12.91 -15.91 1.30
N ALA A 270 12.60 -14.73 0.77
CA ALA A 270 12.66 -13.47 1.50
C ALA A 270 11.68 -13.46 2.70
N THR A 271 10.47 -14.01 2.51
CA THR A 271 9.48 -14.15 3.58
C THR A 271 9.93 -15.13 4.67
N VAL A 272 10.53 -16.27 4.30
CA VAL A 272 11.12 -17.22 5.26
C VAL A 272 12.22 -16.54 6.06
N ARG A 273 13.08 -15.76 5.40
CA ARG A 273 14.14 -15.00 6.07
C ARG A 273 13.57 -14.02 7.10
N ALA A 274 12.53 -13.26 6.76
CA ALA A 274 11.86 -12.37 7.72
C ALA A 274 11.29 -13.15 8.92
N HIS A 275 10.74 -14.35 8.72
CA HIS A 275 10.26 -15.20 9.83
C HIS A 275 11.40 -15.64 10.74
N LEU A 276 12.52 -16.06 10.15
CA LEU A 276 13.71 -16.47 10.90
C LEU A 276 14.29 -15.31 11.71
N GLU A 277 14.39 -14.11 11.12
CA GLU A 277 14.84 -12.90 11.79
C GLU A 277 13.93 -12.54 12.98
N LYS A 278 12.61 -12.55 12.79
CA LYS A 278 11.64 -12.34 13.87
C LYS A 278 11.78 -13.37 14.99
N LEU A 279 11.81 -14.66 14.66
CA LEU A 279 11.93 -15.75 15.64
C LEU A 279 13.24 -15.66 16.43
N ALA A 280 14.34 -15.30 15.77
CA ALA A 280 15.62 -15.08 16.43
C ALA A 280 15.56 -13.84 17.32
N ALA A 281 14.97 -12.72 16.85
CA ALA A 281 14.72 -11.50 17.65
C ALA A 281 13.94 -11.79 18.94
N GLU A 282 12.97 -12.71 18.88
CA GLU A 282 12.17 -13.17 20.03
C GLU A 282 12.89 -14.22 20.91
N GLY A 283 14.10 -14.65 20.56
CA GLY A 283 14.84 -15.69 21.28
C GLY A 283 14.24 -17.09 21.18
N ARG A 284 13.43 -17.35 20.15
CA ARG A 284 12.76 -18.64 19.91
C ARG A 284 13.61 -19.62 19.10
N ILE A 285 14.58 -19.10 18.35
CA ILE A 285 15.61 -19.86 17.64
C ILE A 285 16.98 -19.21 17.88
N ASP A 286 18.06 -19.84 17.41
CA ASP A 286 19.43 -19.34 17.55
C ASP A 286 19.64 -17.99 16.81
N ASP A 287 20.41 -17.08 17.42
CA ASP A 287 20.72 -15.77 16.85
C ASP A 287 21.51 -15.84 15.53
N ALA A 288 22.14 -16.97 15.21
CA ALA A 288 22.82 -17.21 13.94
C ALA A 288 21.89 -17.10 12.71
N TRP A 289 20.58 -17.12 12.91
CA TRP A 289 19.57 -16.91 11.86
C TRP A 289 19.28 -15.44 11.55
N ARG A 290 19.79 -14.50 12.35
CA ARG A 290 19.73 -13.08 12.00
C ARG A 290 20.75 -12.79 10.90
N VAL A 291 20.35 -12.02 9.90
CA VAL A 291 21.29 -11.49 8.90
C VAL A 291 22.04 -10.31 9.52
N GLU A 292 23.36 -10.27 9.33
CA GLU A 292 24.19 -9.09 9.67
C GLU A 292 23.94 -7.91 8.73
#